data_AF-A0A973W2M4-F1
#
_entry.id   AF-A0A973W2M4-F1
#
_cell.length_a   1.000
_cell.length_b   1.000
_cell.length_c   1.000
_cell.angle_alpha   90.00
_cell.angle_beta   90.00
_cell.angle_gamma   90.00
#
_symmetry.space_group_name_H-M   'P 1'
#
loop_
_entity.id
_entity.type
_entity.pdbx_description
1 polymer ?
#
loop_
_entity_poly.entity_id
_entity_poly.type
_entity_poly.pdbx_seq_one_letter_code
_entity_poly.pdbx_strand_id
1 'polypeptide(L)'
;MPDTTWTTMRVGGALPSDKIEALLEAIENDFSYECQEAPDDEEDLRAIVAKGESVKLQAHVYGNPDRVVAFCKENGLPFWMHCEAGYEWDAFISIWAPGMAKEEECPASGQGYTPQVDLSTLRTWAGNGILMLIKDVERFESERVPPLTITEMVEDGEPFGAITPSGDRLDHWDERLRAADCTPIYRMVPKVEKPDVR
;
A
#
# COMPACT_ATOMS: atom_id res chain seq x y z
N MET A 1 -7.45 18.36 25.81
CA MET A 1 -7.72 18.35 24.35
C MET A 1 -7.93 16.89 23.97
N PRO A 2 -8.59 16.55 22.85
CA PRO A 2 -8.63 15.16 22.41
C PRO A 2 -7.21 14.66 22.10
N ASP A 3 -6.94 13.38 22.37
CA ASP A 3 -5.63 12.77 22.21
C ASP A 3 -5.39 12.33 20.75
N THR A 4 -5.40 13.30 19.84
CA THR A 4 -5.22 13.08 18.40
C THR A 4 -3.79 13.37 17.95
N THR A 5 -3.37 12.64 16.91
CA THR A 5 -2.13 12.88 16.14
C THR A 5 -2.51 13.44 14.77
N TRP A 6 -1.69 14.35 14.20
CA TRP A 6 -1.86 14.71 12.79
C TRP A 6 -1.25 13.59 11.95
N THR A 7 -2.08 12.92 11.15
CA THR A 7 -1.66 11.73 10.39
C THR A 7 -1.79 11.98 8.90
N THR A 8 -0.73 11.65 8.15
CA THR A 8 -0.74 11.60 6.69
C THR A 8 -0.48 10.17 6.24
N MET A 9 -1.36 9.61 5.43
CA MET A 9 -1.22 8.26 4.87
C MET A 9 -1.37 8.29 3.35
N ARG A 10 -0.63 7.44 2.65
CA ARG A 10 -0.84 7.13 1.24
C ARG A 10 -1.13 5.65 1.08
N VAL A 11 -2.13 5.33 0.26
CA VAL A 11 -2.57 3.96 -0.04
C VAL A 11 -2.58 3.77 -1.57
N GLY A 12 -2.18 2.59 -2.03
CA GLY A 12 -2.12 2.28 -3.46
C GLY A 12 -2.18 0.80 -3.75
N GLY A 13 -1.79 0.42 -4.97
CA GLY A 13 -1.88 -0.96 -5.44
C GLY A 13 -3.21 -1.29 -6.11
N ALA A 14 -3.62 -2.56 -6.05
CA ALA A 14 -4.82 -3.06 -6.73
C ALA A 14 -5.96 -3.28 -5.71
N LEU A 15 -6.97 -2.42 -5.77
CA LEU A 15 -8.20 -2.52 -4.99
C LEU A 15 -9.27 -3.30 -5.79
N PRO A 16 -9.78 -4.43 -5.28
CA PRO A 16 -10.95 -5.09 -5.87
C PRO A 16 -12.17 -4.17 -5.82
N SER A 17 -12.95 -4.09 -6.90
CA SER A 17 -14.09 -3.15 -6.96
C SER A 17 -15.20 -3.44 -5.93
N ASP A 18 -15.34 -4.70 -5.49
CA ASP A 18 -16.24 -5.11 -4.40
C ASP A 18 -15.75 -4.68 -3.00
N LYS A 19 -14.59 -4.03 -2.90
CA LYS A 19 -13.99 -3.54 -1.65
C LYS A 19 -13.97 -2.02 -1.53
N ILE A 20 -14.53 -1.30 -2.51
CA ILE A 20 -14.59 0.17 -2.51
C ILE A 20 -15.37 0.69 -1.30
N GLU A 21 -16.60 0.21 -1.07
CA GLU A 21 -17.42 0.63 0.08
C GLU A 21 -16.72 0.36 1.42
N ALA A 22 -16.07 -0.80 1.56
CA ALA A 22 -15.34 -1.17 2.78
C ALA A 22 -14.06 -0.35 3.01
N LEU A 23 -13.38 0.10 1.95
CA LEU A 23 -12.27 1.06 2.08
C LEU A 23 -12.78 2.41 2.55
N LEU A 24 -13.86 2.91 1.96
CA LEU A 24 -14.47 4.20 2.31
C LEU A 24 -14.97 4.20 3.77
N GLU A 25 -15.63 3.12 4.21
CA GLU A 25 -16.04 2.95 5.61
C GLU A 25 -14.84 2.96 6.56
N ALA A 26 -13.74 2.29 6.22
CA ALA A 26 -12.52 2.31 7.03
C ALA A 26 -11.90 3.72 7.12
N ILE A 27 -11.88 4.45 6.00
CA ILE A 27 -11.41 5.84 5.94
C ILE A 27 -12.30 6.76 6.80
N GLU A 28 -13.63 6.68 6.67
CA GLU A 28 -14.56 7.50 7.46
C GLU A 28 -14.38 7.26 8.97
N ASN A 29 -14.20 6.00 9.38
CA ASN A 29 -14.03 5.65 10.79
C ASN A 29 -12.73 6.19 11.42
N ASP A 30 -11.64 6.29 10.65
CA ASP A 30 -10.31 6.63 11.18
C ASP A 30 -9.90 8.09 10.89
N PHE A 31 -10.31 8.66 9.74
CA PHE A 31 -9.89 9.97 9.23
C PHE A 31 -10.99 11.05 9.21
N SER A 32 -12.17 10.84 9.82
CA SER A 32 -13.27 11.82 9.81
C SER A 32 -13.05 13.08 10.68
N TYR A 33 -12.17 13.04 11.69
CA TYR A 33 -12.00 14.17 12.62
C TYR A 33 -10.97 15.20 12.09
N GLU A 34 -11.45 16.43 11.86
CA GLU A 34 -10.66 17.52 11.26
C GLU A 34 -9.92 17.08 9.98
N CYS A 35 -10.62 16.36 9.11
CA CYS A 35 -10.12 15.91 7.82
C CYS A 35 -9.75 17.09 6.91
N GLN A 36 -8.59 17.00 6.26
CA GLN A 36 -8.12 17.90 5.21
C GLN A 36 -8.15 17.24 3.82
N GLU A 37 -7.90 15.94 3.73
CA GLU A 37 -7.85 15.22 2.46
C GLU A 37 -8.24 13.75 2.66
N ALA A 38 -9.29 13.31 1.98
CA ALA A 38 -9.73 11.93 1.83
C ALA A 38 -10.72 11.88 0.63
N PRO A 39 -10.97 10.72 0.00
CA PRO A 39 -12.12 10.56 -0.87
C PRO A 39 -13.41 10.49 -0.03
N ASP A 40 -14.41 11.30 -0.35
CA ASP A 40 -15.70 11.27 0.36
C ASP A 40 -16.59 10.10 -0.10
N ASP A 41 -16.46 9.67 -1.37
CA ASP A 41 -17.26 8.58 -1.95
C ASP A 41 -16.52 7.79 -3.07
N GLU A 42 -17.25 6.88 -3.75
CA GLU A 42 -16.73 6.08 -4.86
C GLU A 42 -16.39 6.91 -6.12
N GLU A 43 -17.11 8.01 -6.38
CA GLU A 43 -16.83 8.89 -7.52
C GLU A 43 -15.48 9.59 -7.31
N ASP A 44 -15.24 10.13 -6.11
CA ASP A 44 -13.96 10.71 -5.72
C ASP A 44 -12.81 9.69 -5.77
N LEU A 45 -13.01 8.49 -5.24
CA LEU A 45 -12.01 7.42 -5.28
C LEU A 45 -11.66 7.05 -6.72
N ARG A 46 -12.66 6.89 -7.59
CA ARG A 46 -12.45 6.62 -9.03
C ARG A 46 -11.79 7.81 -9.74
N ALA A 47 -12.06 9.04 -9.33
CA ALA A 47 -11.40 10.24 -9.86
C ALA A 47 -9.92 10.32 -9.47
N ILE A 48 -9.51 9.85 -8.28
CA ILE A 48 -8.10 9.71 -7.89
C ILE A 48 -7.42 8.62 -8.75
N VAL A 49 -8.04 7.45 -8.86
CA VAL A 49 -7.53 6.33 -9.68
C VAL A 49 -7.34 6.75 -11.14
N ALA A 50 -8.27 7.53 -11.70
CA ALA A 50 -8.19 8.03 -13.08
C ALA A 50 -7.00 8.98 -13.34
N LYS A 51 -6.45 9.64 -12.31
CA LYS A 51 -5.23 10.45 -12.41
C LYS A 51 -3.94 9.61 -12.39
N GLY A 52 -4.04 8.34 -11.99
CA GLY A 52 -2.87 7.49 -11.73
C GLY A 52 -2.13 7.89 -10.45
N GLU A 53 -2.87 8.27 -9.41
CA GLU A 53 -2.34 8.72 -8.12
C GLU A 53 -2.57 7.68 -7.01
N SER A 54 -1.76 7.70 -5.95
CA SER A 54 -2.08 7.03 -4.67
C SER A 54 -3.21 7.79 -3.98
N VAL A 55 -4.12 7.10 -3.28
CA VAL A 55 -5.05 7.78 -2.37
C VAL A 55 -4.24 8.41 -1.24
N LYS A 56 -4.49 9.70 -0.98
CA LYS A 56 -3.88 10.45 0.12
C LYS A 56 -4.94 10.74 1.18
N LEU A 57 -4.58 10.47 2.43
CA LEU A 57 -5.41 10.69 3.61
C LEU A 57 -4.67 11.66 4.55
N GLN A 58 -5.32 12.72 4.99
CA GLN A 58 -4.80 13.70 5.96
C GLN A 58 -5.89 14.15 6.92
N ALA A 59 -5.73 13.86 8.21
CA ALA A 59 -6.67 14.24 9.27
C ALA A 59 -6.02 14.23 10.66
N HIS A 60 -6.76 14.66 11.67
CA HIS A 60 -6.45 14.36 13.06
C HIS A 60 -7.04 12.99 13.44
N VAL A 61 -6.19 11.99 13.69
CA VAL A 61 -6.60 10.61 14.00
C VAL A 61 -6.54 10.38 15.52
N TYR A 62 -7.51 9.63 16.06
CA TYR A 62 -7.50 9.21 17.46
C TYR A 62 -6.59 7.99 17.67
N GLY A 63 -5.34 8.24 18.08
CA GLY A 63 -4.31 7.19 18.17
C GLY A 63 -3.79 6.81 16.79
N ASN A 64 -3.99 5.55 16.38
CA ASN A 64 -3.59 5.02 15.08
C ASN A 64 -4.81 4.69 14.20
N PRO A 65 -4.72 4.81 12.86
CA PRO A 65 -5.77 4.42 11.93
C PRO A 65 -5.81 2.90 11.72
N ASP A 66 -6.12 2.17 12.80
CA ASP A 66 -6.05 0.70 12.85
C ASP A 66 -6.95 0.01 11.82
N ARG A 67 -8.09 0.60 11.43
CA ARG A 67 -9.03 -0.01 10.46
C ARG A 67 -8.51 0.14 9.04
N VAL A 68 -8.02 1.32 8.66
CA VAL A 68 -7.41 1.53 7.34
C VAL A 68 -6.16 0.67 7.20
N VAL A 69 -5.33 0.59 8.25
CA VAL A 69 -4.14 -0.28 8.28
C VAL A 69 -4.51 -1.77 8.17
N ALA A 70 -5.52 -2.23 8.90
CA ALA A 70 -6.02 -3.62 8.79
C ALA A 70 -6.55 -3.92 7.39
N PHE A 71 -7.43 -3.06 6.86
CA PHE A 71 -7.99 -3.18 5.52
C PHE A 71 -6.90 -3.25 4.44
N CYS A 72 -5.87 -2.40 4.53
CA CYS A 72 -4.75 -2.41 3.59
C CYS A 72 -3.99 -3.74 3.61
N LYS A 73 -3.71 -4.27 4.81
CA LYS A 73 -3.02 -5.57 4.95
C LYS A 73 -3.86 -6.73 4.43
N GLU A 74 -5.16 -6.75 4.75
CA GLU A 74 -6.08 -7.82 4.33
C GLU A 74 -6.28 -7.88 2.82
N ASN A 75 -6.28 -6.73 2.15
CA ASN A 75 -6.48 -6.63 0.70
C ASN A 75 -5.19 -6.44 -0.11
N GLY A 76 -4.02 -6.51 0.53
CA GLY A 76 -2.71 -6.43 -0.16
C GLY A 76 -2.37 -5.03 -0.71
N LEU A 77 -2.91 -3.97 -0.12
CA LEU A 77 -2.64 -2.58 -0.52
C LEU A 77 -1.38 -2.07 0.21
N PRO A 78 -0.28 -1.75 -0.49
CA PRO A 78 0.86 -1.09 0.13
C PRO A 78 0.49 0.30 0.64
N PHE A 79 1.11 0.72 1.74
CA PHE A 79 0.96 2.05 2.29
C PHE A 79 2.27 2.64 2.83
N TRP A 80 2.26 3.97 2.94
CA TRP A 80 3.22 4.77 3.69
C TRP A 80 2.41 5.69 4.60
N MET A 81 2.79 5.82 5.86
CA MET A 81 2.09 6.61 6.87
C MET A 81 3.08 7.39 7.72
N HIS A 82 2.78 8.66 8.01
CA HIS A 82 3.49 9.48 8.97
C HIS A 82 2.51 10.04 10.00
N CYS A 83 2.82 9.83 11.27
CA CYS A 83 2.11 10.40 12.41
C CYS A 83 3.00 11.47 13.06
N GLU A 84 2.50 12.70 13.19
CA GLU A 84 3.17 13.77 13.92
C GLU A 84 3.15 13.54 15.44
N ALA A 85 4.09 14.18 16.13
CA ALA A 85 4.19 14.09 17.58
C ALA A 85 3.01 14.81 18.25
N GLY A 86 2.30 14.09 19.11
CA GLY A 86 1.22 14.61 19.95
C GLY A 86 1.70 14.96 21.37
N TYR A 87 0.77 15.28 22.26
CA TYR A 87 1.08 15.56 23.67
C TYR A 87 1.69 14.36 24.41
N GLU A 88 1.22 13.15 24.08
CA GLU A 88 1.66 11.87 24.68
C GLU A 88 2.19 10.87 23.62
N TRP A 89 2.31 11.30 22.36
CA TRP A 89 2.61 10.44 21.21
C TRP A 89 3.91 10.87 20.53
N ASP A 90 4.85 9.94 20.34
CA ASP A 90 6.06 10.16 19.54
C ASP A 90 5.72 10.16 18.03
N ALA A 91 6.47 10.93 17.25
CA ALA A 91 6.33 10.93 15.79
C ALA A 91 7.01 9.71 15.17
N PHE A 92 6.37 9.11 14.15
CA PHE A 92 6.90 7.96 13.43
C PHE A 92 6.46 7.92 11.97
N ILE A 93 7.20 7.16 11.16
CA ILE A 93 6.78 6.72 9.83
C ILE A 93 6.59 5.20 9.88
N SER A 94 5.46 4.70 9.42
CA SER A 94 5.20 3.28 9.19
C SER A 94 5.05 3.00 7.70
N ILE A 95 5.63 1.90 7.23
CA ILE A 95 5.49 1.41 5.86
C ILE A 95 5.10 -0.07 5.85
N TRP A 96 4.27 -0.44 4.89
CA TRP A 96 3.95 -1.84 4.62
C TRP A 96 3.69 -2.10 3.14
N ALA A 97 4.05 -3.29 2.69
CA ALA A 97 3.73 -3.80 1.35
C ALA A 97 3.55 -5.32 1.36
N PRO A 98 2.81 -5.90 0.40
CA PRO A 98 2.70 -7.35 0.23
C PRO A 98 4.07 -8.06 0.23
N GLY A 99 4.20 -9.08 1.07
CA GLY A 99 5.45 -9.82 1.28
C GLY A 99 6.26 -9.36 2.51
N MET A 100 5.96 -8.20 3.11
CA MET A 100 6.50 -7.82 4.42
C MET A 100 5.81 -8.61 5.54
N ALA A 101 6.60 -9.17 6.46
CA ALA A 101 6.08 -10.00 7.57
C ALA A 101 5.29 -9.21 8.63
N LYS A 102 5.55 -7.90 8.74
CA LYS A 102 4.85 -6.92 9.56
C LYS A 102 5.16 -5.52 9.02
N GLU A 103 4.54 -4.49 9.59
CA GLU A 103 4.98 -3.10 9.37
C GLU A 103 6.45 -2.91 9.78
N GLU A 104 7.14 -2.07 9.02
CA GLU A 104 8.41 -1.49 9.42
C GLU A 104 8.18 -0.03 9.81
N GLU A 105 8.68 0.34 10.99
CA GLU A 105 8.52 1.66 11.57
C GLU A 105 9.88 2.30 11.81
N CYS A 106 9.97 3.62 11.67
CA CYS A 106 11.06 4.41 12.20
C CYS A 106 10.54 5.64 12.96
N PRO A 107 11.25 6.15 13.98
CA PRO A 107 10.98 7.46 14.56
C PRO A 107 11.01 8.55 13.48
N ALA A 108 10.33 9.67 13.70
CA ALA A 108 10.27 10.78 12.75
C ALA A 108 10.47 12.15 13.41
N SER A 109 10.70 13.17 12.58
CA SER A 109 10.68 14.57 13.01
C SER A 109 9.23 15.04 13.18
N GLY A 110 8.91 15.65 14.33
CA GLY A 110 7.53 15.91 14.75
C GLY A 110 6.64 16.75 13.82
N GLN A 111 7.19 17.37 12.77
CA GLN A 111 6.46 18.15 11.76
C GLN A 111 7.08 18.06 10.34
N GLY A 112 7.98 17.09 10.09
CA GLY A 112 8.90 17.17 8.95
C GLY A 112 8.90 16.02 7.96
N TYR A 113 8.07 14.98 8.15
CA TYR A 113 8.09 13.74 7.36
C TYR A 113 9.49 13.08 7.25
N THR A 114 10.42 13.45 8.14
CA THR A 114 11.82 13.06 8.06
C THR A 114 12.07 11.89 9.02
N PRO A 115 12.58 10.74 8.57
CA PRO A 115 12.95 9.67 9.48
C PRO A 115 14.09 10.13 10.39
N GLN A 116 14.00 9.75 11.66
CA GLN A 116 15.04 9.94 12.66
C GLN A 116 15.66 8.60 13.03
N VAL A 117 16.99 8.58 13.07
CA VAL A 117 17.78 7.39 13.41
C VAL A 117 18.57 7.68 14.66
N ASP A 118 18.37 6.87 15.71
CA ASP A 118 19.11 7.04 16.95
C ASP A 118 20.59 6.60 16.81
N LEU A 119 21.43 7.07 17.74
CA LEU A 119 22.87 6.81 17.73
C LEU A 119 23.25 5.33 17.88
N SER A 120 22.39 4.47 18.44
CA SER A 120 22.63 3.03 18.55
C SER A 120 22.29 2.29 17.26
N THR A 121 21.22 2.68 16.58
CA THR A 121 20.87 2.20 15.24
C THR A 121 21.94 2.61 14.22
N LEU A 122 22.39 3.87 14.24
CA LEU A 122 23.53 4.36 13.44
C LEU A 122 24.81 3.55 13.69
N ARG A 123 25.14 3.22 14.94
CA ARG A 123 26.32 2.39 15.28
C ARG A 123 26.20 0.96 14.76
N THR A 124 25.00 0.40 14.78
CA THR A 124 24.71 -0.95 14.26
C THR A 124 24.88 -0.98 12.74
N TRP A 125 24.35 0.01 12.02
CA TRP A 125 24.47 0.10 10.57
C TRP A 125 25.86 0.54 10.09
N ALA A 126 26.63 1.29 10.88
CA ALA A 126 28.02 1.62 10.57
C ALA A 126 28.90 0.36 10.41
N GLY A 127 28.57 -0.75 11.10
CA GLY A 127 29.23 -2.05 10.89
C GLY A 127 28.82 -2.77 9.60
N ASN A 128 27.67 -2.43 9.02
CA ASN A 128 27.10 -3.03 7.81
C ASN A 128 27.29 -2.15 6.55
N GLY A 129 27.78 -0.91 6.72
CA GLY A 129 28.13 0.02 5.65
C GLY A 129 27.13 1.16 5.47
N ILE A 130 27.64 2.39 5.32
CA ILE A 130 26.86 3.64 5.24
C ILE A 130 25.84 3.66 4.09
N LEU A 131 26.04 2.87 3.04
CA LEU A 131 25.10 2.74 1.92
C LEU A 131 23.78 2.07 2.32
N MET A 132 23.76 1.25 3.39
CA MET A 132 22.52 0.67 3.91
C MET A 132 21.68 1.74 4.63
N LEU A 133 22.31 2.55 5.48
CA LEU A 133 21.68 3.70 6.13
C LEU A 133 21.05 4.66 5.10
N ILE A 134 21.75 4.97 4.02
CA ILE A 134 21.22 5.86 2.97
C ILE A 134 19.94 5.25 2.36
N LYS A 135 19.95 3.97 2.00
CA LYS A 135 18.78 3.29 1.43
C LYS A 135 17.60 3.18 2.40
N ASP A 136 17.86 2.96 3.69
CA ASP A 136 16.80 2.94 4.70
C ASP A 136 16.19 4.33 4.89
N VAL A 137 17.01 5.39 4.98
CA VAL A 137 16.52 6.77 5.04
C VAL A 137 15.72 7.13 3.79
N GLU A 138 16.26 6.88 2.59
CA GLU A 138 15.55 7.10 1.31
C GLU A 138 14.21 6.36 1.27
N ARG A 139 14.14 5.13 1.80
CA ARG A 139 12.92 4.32 1.86
C ARG A 139 11.85 4.95 2.77
N PHE A 140 12.23 5.44 3.95
CA PHE A 140 11.28 6.06 4.88
C PHE A 140 10.92 7.50 4.49
N GLU A 141 11.84 8.28 3.89
CA GLU A 141 11.53 9.60 3.30
C GLU A 141 10.59 9.51 2.09
N SER A 142 10.53 8.36 1.41
CA SER A 142 9.76 8.22 0.19
C SER A 142 8.30 7.89 0.45
N GLU A 143 7.44 8.90 0.34
CA GLU A 143 5.97 8.75 0.21
C GLU A 143 5.52 8.03 -1.09
N ARG A 144 6.44 7.39 -1.84
CA ARG A 144 6.20 6.75 -3.14
C ARG A 144 5.53 5.38 -2.99
N VAL A 145 4.28 5.41 -2.57
CA VAL A 145 3.32 4.31 -2.76
C VAL A 145 2.94 4.28 -4.25
N PRO A 146 2.81 3.10 -4.90
CA PRO A 146 2.32 3.02 -6.27
C PRO A 146 0.91 3.62 -6.40
N PRO A 147 0.46 4.01 -7.60
CA PRO A 147 -0.92 4.45 -7.82
C PRO A 147 -1.95 3.45 -7.29
N LEU A 148 -3.11 3.94 -6.86
CA LEU A 148 -4.26 3.06 -6.67
C LEU A 148 -4.84 2.71 -8.04
N THR A 149 -5.23 1.45 -8.20
CA THR A 149 -5.92 0.92 -9.39
C THR A 149 -7.12 0.12 -8.92
N ILE A 150 -8.24 0.20 -9.64
CA ILE A 150 -9.42 -0.62 -9.36
C ILE A 150 -9.41 -1.83 -10.30
N THR A 151 -9.41 -3.03 -9.72
CA THR A 151 -9.55 -4.29 -10.47
C THR A 151 -11.00 -4.74 -10.40
N GLU A 152 -11.68 -4.75 -11.53
CA GLU A 152 -13.06 -5.23 -11.61
C GLU A 152 -13.14 -6.73 -11.37
N MET A 153 -14.14 -7.15 -10.60
CA MET A 153 -14.47 -8.56 -10.39
C MET A 153 -14.88 -9.20 -11.72
N VAL A 154 -14.10 -10.17 -12.20
CA VAL A 154 -14.53 -11.04 -13.29
C VAL A 154 -15.43 -12.11 -12.69
N GLU A 155 -16.75 -11.97 -12.86
CA GLU A 155 -17.67 -13.11 -12.70
C GLU A 155 -17.18 -14.26 -13.60
N ASP A 156 -17.20 -15.51 -13.11
CA ASP A 156 -16.74 -16.69 -13.86
C ASP A 156 -17.51 -16.86 -15.20
N GLY A 157 -16.99 -16.25 -16.25
CA GLY A 157 -17.59 -16.19 -17.58
C GLY A 157 -16.53 -16.00 -18.67
N GLU A 158 -16.41 -17.02 -19.53
CA GLU A 158 -15.59 -17.14 -20.76
C GLU A 158 -14.68 -15.93 -21.12
N PRO A 159 -13.33 -16.10 -21.11
CA PRO A 159 -12.41 -14.99 -21.28
C PRO A 159 -12.43 -14.41 -22.70
N PHE A 160 -12.96 -13.20 -22.85
CA PHE A 160 -12.71 -12.39 -24.05
C PHE A 160 -11.26 -11.93 -24.08
N GLY A 161 -10.52 -12.35 -25.11
CA GLY A 161 -9.07 -12.19 -25.16
C GLY A 161 -8.60 -10.73 -25.19
N ALA A 162 -7.85 -10.34 -24.16
CA ALA A 162 -7.05 -9.12 -24.16
C ALA A 162 -5.65 -9.40 -24.71
N ILE A 163 -5.17 -8.53 -25.59
CA ILE A 163 -3.85 -8.62 -26.22
C ILE A 163 -2.78 -8.20 -25.20
N THR A 164 -1.83 -9.08 -24.90
CA THR A 164 -0.70 -8.80 -24.01
C THR A 164 0.54 -8.35 -24.79
N PRO A 165 1.22 -7.27 -24.38
CA PRO A 165 2.62 -7.04 -24.70
C PRO A 165 3.50 -8.03 -23.93
N SER A 166 4.50 -8.59 -24.60
CA SER A 166 5.51 -9.48 -24.02
C SER A 166 6.32 -8.79 -22.91
N GLY A 167 6.72 -9.55 -21.89
CA GLY A 167 7.13 -9.02 -20.57
C GLY A 167 8.44 -8.25 -20.52
N ASP A 168 8.80 -7.79 -19.31
CA ASP A 168 9.71 -8.56 -18.41
C ASP A 168 10.26 -7.71 -17.27
N ARG A 169 11.12 -8.36 -16.46
CA ARG A 169 12.19 -7.79 -15.66
C ARG A 169 11.45 -7.45 -14.33
N LEU A 170 11.70 -8.17 -13.22
CA LEU A 170 10.94 -8.04 -11.94
C LEU A 170 11.80 -8.23 -10.64
N ASP A 171 13.07 -7.87 -10.72
CA ASP A 171 14.12 -8.68 -10.09
C ASP A 171 15.42 -7.78 -9.85
N HIS A 172 15.31 -6.47 -10.15
CA HIS A 172 16.14 -5.28 -9.78
C HIS A 172 15.18 -4.09 -9.64
N TRP A 173 15.06 -3.45 -8.48
CA TRP A 173 14.21 -2.25 -8.31
C TRP A 173 14.84 -0.94 -8.86
N ASP A 174 15.54 -1.06 -10.00
CA ASP A 174 16.02 0.06 -10.85
C ASP A 174 16.28 -0.42 -12.30
N GLU A 175 16.58 -1.71 -12.49
CA GLU A 175 16.90 -2.31 -13.80
C GLU A 175 16.03 -3.53 -14.14
N ARG A 176 14.78 -3.55 -13.71
CA ARG A 176 13.86 -4.64 -14.08
C ARG A 176 12.42 -4.12 -14.35
N LEU A 177 12.23 -3.54 -15.56
CA LEU A 177 10.99 -3.51 -16.40
C LEU A 177 11.26 -3.51 -17.97
N ARG A 178 11.65 -4.58 -18.71
CA ARG A 178 11.85 -4.54 -20.22
C ARG A 178 11.77 -5.79 -21.18
N ALA A 179 12.49 -6.92 -21.02
CA ALA A 179 12.79 -7.86 -22.16
C ALA A 179 12.54 -9.42 -22.02
N ALA A 180 11.28 -9.87 -22.05
CA ALA A 180 10.71 -11.26 -22.02
C ALA A 180 10.93 -12.15 -20.75
N ASP A 181 9.94 -12.85 -20.16
CA ASP A 181 9.16 -13.91 -20.83
C ASP A 181 7.88 -14.40 -20.09
N CYS A 182 6.98 -15.04 -20.84
CA CYS A 182 5.74 -15.66 -20.35
C CYS A 182 5.96 -17.13 -19.92
N THR A 183 5.25 -17.61 -18.88
CA THR A 183 5.13 -19.07 -18.60
C THR A 183 3.65 -19.47 -18.43
N PRO A 184 3.11 -20.40 -19.23
CA PRO A 184 1.71 -20.82 -19.14
C PRO A 184 1.48 -21.79 -17.97
N ILE A 185 0.50 -21.49 -17.11
CA ILE A 185 0.05 -22.41 -16.06
C ILE A 185 -0.95 -23.41 -16.65
N TYR A 186 -0.45 -24.55 -17.12
CA TYR A 186 -1.29 -25.69 -17.48
C TYR A 186 -1.70 -26.48 -16.23
N ARG A 187 -2.99 -26.42 -15.85
CA ARG A 187 -3.55 -27.37 -14.88
C ARG A 187 -3.98 -28.64 -15.61
N MET A 188 -3.33 -29.77 -15.33
CA MET A 188 -3.80 -31.07 -15.83
C MET A 188 -5.13 -31.42 -15.16
N VAL A 189 -6.15 -31.68 -15.98
CA VAL A 189 -7.48 -32.14 -15.54
C VAL A 189 -7.59 -33.65 -15.78
N PRO A 190 -8.10 -34.46 -14.83
CA PRO A 190 -8.36 -35.87 -15.08
C PRO A 190 -9.33 -36.06 -16.26
N LYS A 191 -9.07 -37.08 -17.09
CA LYS A 191 -9.93 -37.42 -18.21
C LYS A 191 -11.25 -37.98 -17.70
N VAL A 192 -12.29 -37.16 -17.62
CA VAL A 192 -13.65 -37.61 -17.31
C VAL A 192 -14.19 -38.39 -18.50
N GLU A 193 -14.41 -39.70 -18.32
CA GLU A 193 -15.13 -40.51 -19.30
C GLU A 193 -16.59 -40.05 -19.34
N LYS A 194 -17.14 -39.89 -20.56
CA LYS A 194 -18.54 -39.48 -20.73
C LYS A 194 -19.46 -40.55 -20.15
N PRO A 195 -20.56 -40.20 -19.48
CA PRO A 195 -21.60 -41.17 -19.18
C PRO A 195 -22.17 -41.69 -20.51
N ASP A 196 -22.25 -43.02 -20.63
CA ASP A 196 -22.92 -43.66 -21.77
C ASP A 196 -24.42 -43.31 -21.72
N VAL A 197 -24.90 -42.65 -22.77
CA VAL A 197 -26.32 -42.35 -22.95
C VAL A 197 -26.98 -43.53 -23.63
N ARG A 198 -27.61 -44.41 -22.84
CA ARG A 198 -28.66 -45.36 -23.26
C ARG A 198 -29.68 -45.59 -22.16
#